data_AF-A0A016ARA3-F1
#
_entry.id   AF-A0A016ARA3-F1
#
_cell.length_a   1.000
_cell.length_b   1.000
_cell.length_c   1.000
_cell.angle_alpha   90.00
_cell.angle_beta   90.00
_cell.angle_gamma   90.00
#
_symmetry.space_group_name_H-M   'P 1'
#
loop_
_entity.id
_entity.type
_entity.pdbx_description
1 polymer ?
#
loop_
_entity_poly.entity_id
_entity_poly.type
_entity_poly.pdbx_seq_one_letter_code
_entity_poly.pdbx_strand_id
1 'polypeptide(L)'
;MKVYDINGNVVAEGYLVPNPNFIPKGEYKETELDYQKKQADMLITSIDGSFYEISLPKNATLRQKISKDIKGYGRNVRRYNEDIIHVTEKVLKILQTKYTIMCDF
;
A
#
# COMPACT_ATOMS: atom_id res chain seq x y z
N MET A 1 26.57 14.83 -27.30
CA MET A 1 27.72 15.71 -27.00
C MET A 1 28.98 15.08 -27.57
N LYS A 2 29.73 15.82 -28.40
CA LYS A 2 30.96 15.34 -29.03
C LYS A 2 32.18 15.90 -28.28
N VAL A 3 33.19 15.07 -28.08
CA VAL A 3 34.48 15.44 -27.50
C VAL A 3 35.53 15.35 -28.60
N TYR A 4 36.32 16.40 -28.75
CA TYR A 4 37.32 16.55 -29.81
C TYR A 4 38.73 16.54 -29.22
N ASP A 5 39.70 16.00 -29.96
CA ASP A 5 41.12 16.13 -29.64
C ASP A 5 41.68 17.50 -30.03
N ILE A 6 42.96 17.73 -29.71
CA ILE A 6 43.69 18.95 -30.04
C ILE A 6 43.86 19.18 -31.55
N ASN A 7 43.63 18.17 -32.38
CA ASN A 7 43.73 18.21 -33.83
C ASN A 7 42.35 18.36 -34.51
N GLY A 8 41.26 18.48 -33.72
CA GLY A 8 39.90 18.63 -34.21
C GLY A 8 39.20 17.32 -34.60
N ASN A 9 39.78 16.15 -34.31
CA ASN A 9 39.14 14.86 -34.55
C ASN A 9 38.18 14.50 -33.41
N VAL A 10 37.06 13.86 -33.73
CA VAL A 10 36.11 13.37 -32.72
C VAL A 10 36.71 12.14 -32.04
N VAL A 11 36.91 12.23 -30.73
CA VAL A 11 37.45 11.13 -29.91
C VAL A 11 36.33 10.33 -29.24
N ALA A 12 35.21 10.99 -28.92
CA ALA A 12 34.04 10.33 -28.35
C ALA A 12 32.76 11.12 -28.69
N GLU A 13 31.68 10.38 -28.90
CA GLU A 13 30.34 10.95 -29.09
C GLU A 13 29.37 10.32 -28.08
N GLY A 14 28.92 11.11 -27.12
CA GLY A 14 27.86 10.72 -26.20
C GLY A 14 26.49 11.05 -26.80
N TYR A 15 25.58 10.09 -26.78
CA TYR A 15 24.17 10.26 -27.15
C TYR A 15 23.27 9.91 -25.97
N LEU A 16 22.11 10.56 -25.89
CA LEU A 16 21.09 10.19 -24.93
C LEU A 16 20.43 8.91 -25.41
N VAL A 17 20.60 7.83 -24.66
CA VAL A 17 19.85 6.60 -24.88
C VAL A 17 18.47 6.80 -24.23
N PRO A 18 17.36 6.70 -24.99
CA PRO A 18 16.03 6.68 -24.39
C PRO A 18 15.97 5.49 -23.43
N ASN A 19 15.94 5.77 -22.14
CA ASN A 19 15.73 4.74 -21.14
C ASN A 19 14.21 4.60 -20.97
N PRO A 20 13.60 3.47 -21.37
CA PRO A 20 12.15 3.27 -21.20
C PRO A 20 11.73 3.26 -19.73
N ASN A 21 12.67 3.08 -18.79
CA ASN A 21 12.44 3.17 -17.36
C ASN A 21 12.69 4.59 -16.80
N PHE A 22 12.93 5.58 -17.67
CA PHE A 22 13.08 6.97 -17.27
C PHE A 22 11.71 7.57 -16.97
N ILE A 23 11.50 7.90 -15.70
CA ILE A 23 10.28 8.55 -15.23
C ILE A 23 10.54 10.05 -15.19
N PRO A 24 9.73 10.88 -15.87
CA PRO A 24 9.85 12.33 -15.83
C PRO A 24 9.80 12.86 -14.39
N LYS A 25 10.59 13.91 -14.13
CA LYS A 25 10.62 14.56 -12.82
C LYS A 25 9.22 15.15 -12.53
N GLY A 26 8.54 14.63 -11.51
CA GLY A 26 7.20 15.07 -11.10
C GLY A 26 6.12 13.97 -11.11
N GLU A 27 6.41 12.80 -11.68
CA GLU A 27 5.48 11.67 -11.62
C GLU A 27 5.73 10.80 -10.38
N TYR A 28 4.64 10.38 -9.73
CA TYR A 28 4.71 9.45 -8.60
C TYR A 28 5.10 8.06 -9.10
N LYS A 29 6.23 7.54 -8.61
CA LYS A 29 6.61 6.15 -8.82
C LYS A 29 6.07 5.32 -7.67
N GLU A 30 5.16 4.39 -7.97
CA GLU A 30 4.71 3.41 -6.98
C GLU A 30 5.89 2.67 -6.38
N THR A 31 5.92 2.65 -5.06
CA THR A 31 6.91 1.93 -4.28
C THR A 31 6.47 0.48 -4.12
N GLU A 32 7.42 -0.38 -3.78
CA GLU A 32 7.13 -1.76 -3.39
C GLU A 32 6.12 -1.82 -2.22
N LEU A 33 6.18 -0.83 -1.32
CA LEU A 33 5.26 -0.70 -0.20
C LEU A 33 3.83 -0.37 -0.66
N ASP A 34 3.66 0.46 -1.69
CA ASP A 34 2.35 0.72 -2.31
C ASP A 34 1.77 -0.54 -2.96
N TYR A 35 2.64 -1.32 -3.62
CA TYR A 35 2.24 -2.61 -4.19
C TYR A 35 1.75 -3.56 -3.10
N GLN A 36 2.51 -3.69 -2.00
CA GLN A 36 2.13 -4.55 -0.88
C GLN A 36 0.82 -4.11 -0.22
N LYS A 37 0.65 -2.80 0.01
CA LYS A 37 -0.60 -2.25 0.57
C LYS A 37 -1.82 -2.56 -0.31
N LYS A 38 -1.68 -2.53 -1.63
CA LYS A 38 -2.76 -2.90 -2.56
C LYS A 38 -3.12 -4.38 -2.51
N GLN A 39 -2.16 -5.24 -2.17
CA GLN A 39 -2.36 -6.69 -2.08
C GLN A 39 -2.87 -7.15 -0.71
N ALA A 40 -2.79 -6.29 0.32
CA ALA A 40 -3.33 -6.59 1.63
C ALA A 40 -4.86 -6.74 1.61
N ASP A 41 -5.39 -7.65 2.44
CA ASP A 41 -6.82 -7.85 2.57
C ASP A 41 -7.49 -6.67 3.30
N MET A 42 -6.77 -6.06 4.25
CA MET A 42 -7.24 -4.95 5.09
C MET A 42 -6.09 -4.00 5.41
N LEU A 43 -6.42 -2.74 5.66
CA LEU A 43 -5.45 -1.71 6.04
C LEU A 43 -5.81 -1.08 7.39
N ILE A 44 -4.84 -0.96 8.29
CA ILE A 44 -4.98 -0.18 9.51
C ILE A 44 -4.74 1.28 9.15
N THR A 45 -5.77 2.11 9.26
CA THR A 45 -5.74 3.53 8.86
C THR A 45 -5.41 4.45 10.03
N SER A 46 -5.74 4.05 11.26
CA SER A 46 -5.41 4.82 12.46
C SER A 46 -5.42 3.95 13.72
N ILE A 47 -4.82 4.46 14.79
CA ILE A 47 -4.85 3.88 16.13
C ILE A 47 -5.41 4.95 17.07
N ASP A 48 -6.57 4.67 17.67
CA ASP A 48 -7.23 5.57 18.62
C ASP A 48 -7.32 4.87 19.99
N GLY A 49 -6.33 5.17 20.84
CA GLY A 49 -6.20 4.58 22.18
C GLY A 49 -6.14 3.05 22.13
N SER A 50 -7.23 2.40 22.56
CA SER A 50 -7.33 0.93 22.64
C SER A 50 -7.94 0.28 21.39
N PHE A 51 -8.25 1.06 20.36
CA PHE A 51 -8.87 0.59 19.12
C PHE A 51 -7.98 0.88 17.91
N TYR A 52 -7.97 -0.09 17.00
CA TYR A 52 -7.34 0.00 15.69
C TYR A 52 -8.43 0.20 14.66
N GLU A 53 -8.34 1.27 13.88
CA GLU A 53 -9.23 1.50 12.75
C GLU A 53 -8.73 0.73 11.54
N ILE A 54 -9.63 -0.08 10.97
CA ILE A 54 -9.35 -0.95 9.85
C ILE A 54 -10.29 -0.59 8.70
N SER A 55 -9.71 -0.28 7.55
CA SER A 55 -10.38 -0.21 6.27
C SER A 55 -10.58 -1.61 5.68
N LEU A 56 -11.83 -1.91 5.36
CA LEU A 56 -12.28 -3.15 4.75
C LEU A 56 -12.06 -3.12 3.23
N PRO A 57 -11.81 -4.28 2.62
CA PRO A 57 -11.52 -4.34 1.19
C PRO A 57 -12.72 -3.90 0.36
N LYS A 58 -12.45 -3.28 -0.79
CA LYS A 58 -13.47 -2.94 -1.80
C LYS A 58 -14.13 -4.19 -2.41
N ASN A 59 -13.46 -5.34 -2.36
CA ASN A 59 -14.02 -6.61 -2.81
C ASN A 59 -15.20 -7.05 -1.91
N ALA A 60 -16.41 -7.08 -2.48
CA ALA A 60 -17.64 -7.38 -1.75
C ALA A 60 -17.64 -8.77 -1.10
N THR A 61 -17.11 -9.79 -1.79
CA THR A 61 -17.08 -11.17 -1.28
C THR A 61 -16.16 -11.29 -0.06
N LEU A 62 -14.95 -10.73 -0.15
CA LEU A 62 -13.99 -10.73 0.95
C LEU A 62 -14.52 -9.91 2.14
N ARG A 63 -15.11 -8.75 1.87
CA ARG A 63 -15.77 -7.90 2.87
C ARG A 63 -16.89 -8.61 3.61
N GLN A 64 -17.74 -9.34 2.90
CA GLN A 64 -18.81 -10.14 3.52
C GLN A 64 -18.25 -11.26 4.40
N LYS A 65 -17.18 -11.93 3.96
CA LYS A 65 -16.47 -12.94 4.76
C LYS A 65 -15.95 -12.32 6.06
N ILE A 66 -15.20 -11.22 5.98
CA ILE A 66 -14.68 -10.51 7.16
C ILE A 66 -15.83 -10.07 8.08
N SER A 67 -16.90 -9.52 7.52
CA SER A 67 -18.07 -9.07 8.28
C SER A 67 -18.77 -10.20 9.04
N LYS A 68 -18.77 -11.43 8.50
CA LYS A 68 -19.24 -12.63 9.20
C LYS A 68 -18.24 -13.08 10.27
N ASP A 69 -16.95 -13.08 9.97
CA ASP A 69 -15.90 -13.48 10.90
C ASP A 69 -15.84 -12.57 12.15
N ILE A 70 -16.19 -11.29 12.00
CA ILE A 70 -16.27 -10.35 13.14
C ILE A 70 -17.61 -10.35 13.87
N LYS A 71 -18.63 -11.03 13.31
CA LYS A 71 -19.98 -11.09 13.88
C LYS A 71 -19.97 -11.99 15.12
N GLY A 72 -19.84 -11.39 16.29
CA GLY A 72 -19.81 -12.10 17.57
C GLY A 72 -18.81 -11.53 18.58
N TYR A 73 -17.89 -10.65 18.15
CA TYR A 73 -16.94 -10.02 19.06
C TYR A 73 -17.53 -8.91 19.94
N GLY A 74 -18.81 -8.56 19.72
CA GLY A 74 -19.57 -7.61 20.54
C GLY A 74 -18.82 -6.28 20.71
N ARG A 75 -18.64 -5.84 21.96
CA ARG A 75 -17.96 -4.57 22.31
C ARG A 75 -16.51 -4.43 21.82
N ASN A 76 -15.87 -5.53 21.41
CA ASN A 76 -14.50 -5.51 20.90
C ASN A 76 -14.39 -5.08 19.43
N VAL A 77 -15.53 -4.97 18.74
CA VAL A 77 -15.62 -4.48 17.37
C VAL A 77 -16.70 -3.42 17.30
N ARG A 78 -16.37 -2.24 16.77
CA ARG A 78 -17.34 -1.18 16.47
C ARG A 78 -17.33 -0.96 14.97
N ARG A 79 -18.51 -0.84 14.37
CA ARG A 79 -18.61 -0.49 12.96
C ARG A 79 -18.94 0.99 12.86
N TYR A 80 -18.08 1.74 12.17
CA TYR A 80 -18.30 3.16 11.94
C TYR A 80 -19.14 3.37 10.67
N ASN A 81 -18.78 2.67 9.59
CA ASN A 81 -19.54 2.62 8.34
C ASN A 81 -19.34 1.26 7.64
N GLU A 82 -19.76 1.12 6.38
CA GLU A 82 -19.63 -0.15 5.64
C GLU A 82 -18.18 -0.55 5.32
N ASP A 83 -17.28 0.43 5.28
CA ASP A 83 -15.88 0.29 4.88
C ASP A 83 -14.93 0.31 6.07
N ILE A 84 -15.37 0.76 7.25
CA ILE A 84 -14.49 1.05 8.39
C ILE A 84 -15.03 0.38 9.66
N ILE A 85 -14.13 -0.35 10.32
CA ILE A 85 -14.36 -0.94 11.63
C ILE A 85 -13.27 -0.52 12.61
N HIS A 86 -13.61 -0.43 13.88
CA HIS A 86 -12.66 -0.30 14.98
C HIS A 86 -12.61 -1.63 15.72
N VAL A 87 -11.40 -2.15 15.94
CA VAL A 87 -11.19 -3.42 16.63
C VAL A 87 -10.21 -3.26 17.78
N THR A 88 -10.40 -4.00 18.87
CA THR A 88 -9.38 -4.06 19.93
C THR A 88 -8.17 -4.87 19.47
N GLU A 89 -7.03 -4.69 20.15
CA GLU A 89 -5.79 -5.44 19.86
C GLU A 89 -6.01 -6.97 19.85
N LYS A 90 -6.86 -7.47 20.74
CA LYS A 90 -7.20 -8.90 20.81
C LYS A 90 -7.84 -9.39 19.52
N VAL A 91 -8.79 -8.61 18.97
CA VAL A 91 -9.46 -8.97 17.72
C VAL A 91 -8.51 -8.78 16.54
N LEU A 92 -7.69 -7.71 16.54
CA LEU A 92 -6.68 -7.50 15.51
C LEU A 92 -5.74 -8.70 15.38
N LYS A 93 -5.19 -9.21 16.50
CA LYS A 93 -4.33 -10.40 16.49
C LYS A 93 -5.01 -11.63 15.90
N ILE A 94 -6.31 -11.82 16.16
CA ILE A 94 -7.09 -12.92 15.57
C ILE A 94 -7.30 -12.71 14.07
N LEU A 95 -7.54 -11.48 13.63
CA LEU A 95 -7.71 -11.18 12.21
C LEU A 95 -6.39 -11.36 11.44
N GLN A 96 -5.24 -11.00 12.05
CA GLN A 96 -3.91 -11.21 11.48
C GLN A 96 -3.55 -12.69 11.26
N THR A 97 -4.19 -13.64 11.95
CA THR A 97 -3.98 -15.07 11.65
C THR A 97 -4.75 -15.56 10.43
N LYS A 98 -5.71 -14.77 9.94
CA LYS A 98 -6.65 -15.16 8.86
C LYS A 98 -6.50 -14.32 7.60
N TYR A 99 -6.01 -13.10 7.74
CA TYR A 99 -5.99 -12.08 6.70
C TYR A 99 -4.65 -11.35 6.71
N THR A 100 -4.25 -10.89 5.54
CA THR A 100 -3.09 -10.01 5.39
C THR A 100 -3.49 -8.59 5.75
N ILE A 101 -2.95 -8.05 6.84
CA ILE A 101 -3.26 -6.70 7.32
C ILE A 101 -1.98 -5.87 7.34
N MET A 102 -2.02 -4.69 6.73
CA MET A 102 -0.89 -3.74 6.73
C MET A 102 -1.29 -2.41 7.35
N CYS A 103 -0.31 -1.64 7.82
CA CYS A 103 -0.52 -0.26 8.25
C CYS A 103 -0.46 0.70 7.05
N ASP A 104 -1.32 1.72 7.04
CA ASP A 104 -1.35 2.72 5.97
C ASP A 104 -0.63 4.04 6.31
N PHE A 105 -0.20 4.20 7.56
CA PHE A 105 0.50 5.38 8.08
C PHE A 105 1.98 5.12 8.39
#